data_AF-A0A7J5BYY7-F1
#
_entry.id   AF-A0A7J5BYY7-F1
#
_cell.length_a   1.000
_cell.length_b   1.000
_cell.length_c   1.000
_cell.angle_alpha   90.00
_cell.angle_beta   90.00
_cell.angle_gamma   90.00
#
_symmetry.space_group_name_H-M   'P 1'
#
loop_
_entity.id
_entity.type
_entity.pdbx_description
1 polymer ?
#
loop_
_entity_poly.entity_id
_entity_poly.type
_entity_poly.pdbx_seq_one_letter_code
_entity_poly.pdbx_strand_id
1 'polypeptide(L)'
;MSRTQRTARERANEGEAAVASSERDADDRHVEELPWFFREPRNLAWLLVVCGAIGLFASASLTVEYIHKLQDPTAALVCDVNLFVTCGPAMGSWAAHILGFPNIIIGLAAFAVPIVVGMGSFAGARFRPWFWIGFQVGLVGAAALITFLQWFSVFELARLCIWCMIIWSTTIPLVVFGTLFNLTHGHLGARGVRIGRGLAPYAWTIVVLWYLVIVGVIVAGMWSTIQLVLA
;
A
#
# COMPACT_ATOMS: atom_id res chain seq x y z
N MET A 1 -49.87 14.01 30.43
CA MET A 1 -49.53 14.59 29.10
C MET A 1 -50.82 14.94 28.39
N SER A 2 -51.01 16.20 27.98
CA SER A 2 -52.21 16.61 27.25
C SER A 2 -52.17 16.12 25.80
N ARG A 3 -53.33 15.92 25.16
CA ARG A 3 -53.45 15.43 23.77
C ARG A 3 -52.63 16.27 22.78
N THR A 4 -52.53 17.58 23.04
CA THR A 4 -51.76 18.56 22.27
C THR A 4 -50.24 18.40 22.41
N GLN A 5 -49.75 17.96 23.57
CA GLN A 5 -48.33 17.66 23.76
C GLN A 5 -47.91 16.38 23.02
N ARG A 6 -48.85 15.44 22.83
CA ARG A 6 -48.59 14.19 22.12
C ARG A 6 -48.41 14.42 20.62
N THR A 7 -49.30 15.20 20.01
CA THR A 7 -49.27 15.53 18.58
C THR A 7 -48.07 16.40 18.19
N ALA A 8 -47.64 17.32 19.06
CA ALA A 8 -46.43 18.12 18.82
C ALA A 8 -45.16 17.25 18.82
N ARG A 9 -45.10 16.24 19.70
CA ARG A 9 -43.98 15.30 19.79
C ARG A 9 -43.93 14.32 18.62
N GLU A 10 -45.08 13.87 18.14
CA GLU A 10 -45.18 13.02 16.94
C GLU A 10 -44.66 13.74 15.69
N ARG A 11 -45.07 14.99 15.45
CA ARG A 11 -44.56 15.79 14.32
C ARG A 11 -43.06 16.09 14.41
N ALA A 12 -42.53 16.30 15.62
CA ALA A 12 -41.09 16.48 15.83
C ALA A 12 -40.30 15.21 15.47
N ASN A 13 -40.78 14.03 15.90
CA ASN A 13 -40.18 12.75 15.56
C ASN A 13 -40.25 12.45 14.05
N GLU A 14 -41.35 12.78 13.38
CA GLU A 14 -41.50 12.64 11.92
C GLU A 14 -40.50 13.53 11.17
N GLY A 15 -40.30 14.77 11.63
CA GLY A 15 -39.31 15.69 11.06
C GLY A 15 -37.88 15.16 11.22
N GLU A 16 -37.53 14.65 12.40
CA GLU A 16 -36.19 14.10 12.68
C GLU A 16 -35.91 12.83 11.87
N ALA A 17 -36.92 11.96 11.71
CA ALA A 17 -36.83 10.78 10.85
C ALA A 17 -36.64 11.16 9.37
N ALA A 18 -37.36 12.19 8.89
CA ALA A 18 -37.23 12.67 7.51
C ALA A 18 -35.84 13.25 7.23
N VAL A 19 -35.28 14.05 8.15
CA VAL A 19 -33.91 14.57 8.03
C VAL A 19 -32.90 13.43 7.99
N ALA A 20 -33.00 12.47 8.92
CA ALA A 20 -32.08 11.35 8.97
C ALA A 20 -32.20 10.40 7.75
N SER A 21 -33.37 10.33 7.11
CA SER A 21 -33.53 9.61 5.83
C SER A 21 -32.85 10.35 4.67
N SER A 22 -33.04 11.67 4.58
CA SER A 22 -32.40 12.50 3.54
C SER A 22 -30.88 12.54 3.65
N GLU A 23 -30.33 12.53 4.87
CA GLU A 23 -28.88 12.48 5.10
C GLU A 23 -28.29 11.12 4.66
N ARG A 24 -29.00 10.02 4.93
CA ARG A 24 -28.62 8.67 4.46
C ARG A 24 -28.66 8.55 2.95
N ASP A 25 -29.74 9.02 2.31
CA ASP A 25 -29.85 9.00 0.84
C ASP A 25 -28.75 9.84 0.17
N ALA A 26 -28.32 10.94 0.81
CA ALA A 26 -27.20 11.73 0.33
C ALA A 26 -25.87 10.97 0.46
N ASP A 27 -25.62 10.31 1.59
CA ASP A 27 -24.42 9.49 1.81
C ASP A 27 -24.36 8.29 0.84
N ASP A 28 -25.47 7.57 0.66
CA ASP A 28 -25.55 6.42 -0.24
C ASP A 28 -25.28 6.81 -1.70
N ARG A 29 -25.85 7.93 -2.17
CA ARG A 29 -25.53 8.46 -3.52
C ARG A 29 -24.06 8.82 -3.65
N HIS A 30 -23.44 9.36 -2.60
CA HIS A 30 -22.02 9.67 -2.61
C HIS A 30 -21.13 8.42 -2.62
N VAL A 31 -21.55 7.32 -2.00
CA VAL A 31 -20.86 6.03 -2.06
C VAL A 31 -21.00 5.42 -3.46
N GLU A 32 -22.16 5.57 -4.10
CA GLU A 32 -22.39 5.02 -5.44
C GLU A 32 -21.56 5.70 -6.54
N GLU A 33 -21.25 7.00 -6.38
CA GLU A 33 -20.35 7.75 -7.27
C GLU A 33 -18.88 7.27 -7.21
N LEU A 34 -18.46 6.56 -6.16
CA LEU A 34 -17.11 6.03 -6.07
C LEU A 34 -16.92 4.84 -7.04
N PRO A 35 -15.71 4.64 -7.59
CA PRO A 35 -15.37 3.42 -8.29
C PRO A 35 -15.62 2.20 -7.42
N TRP A 36 -16.10 1.10 -8.01
CA TRP A 36 -16.51 -0.11 -7.28
C TRP A 36 -15.45 -0.60 -6.28
N PHE A 37 -14.16 -0.44 -6.59
CA PHE A 37 -13.04 -0.81 -5.73
C PHE A 37 -13.02 -0.12 -4.34
N PHE A 38 -13.61 1.07 -4.24
CA PHE A 38 -13.60 1.90 -3.03
C PHE A 38 -14.96 1.95 -2.32
N ARG A 39 -16.00 1.31 -2.85
CA ARG A 39 -17.34 1.35 -2.22
C ARG A 39 -17.43 0.53 -0.95
N GLU A 40 -16.78 -0.62 -0.96
CA GLU A 40 -16.82 -1.56 0.15
C GLU A 40 -15.41 -1.98 0.58
N PRO A 41 -15.17 -2.19 1.89
CA PRO A 41 -13.92 -2.74 2.40
C PRO A 41 -13.55 -4.08 1.74
N ARG A 42 -14.55 -4.87 1.33
CA ARG A 42 -14.38 -6.17 0.67
C ARG A 42 -13.74 -6.08 -0.72
N ASN A 43 -13.97 -4.99 -1.45
CA ASN A 43 -13.40 -4.83 -2.78
C ASN A 43 -11.91 -4.48 -2.67
N LEU A 44 -11.54 -3.62 -1.71
CA LEU A 44 -10.15 -3.37 -1.36
C LEU A 44 -9.44 -4.63 -0.82
N ALA A 45 -10.16 -5.50 -0.10
CA ALA A 45 -9.60 -6.70 0.51
C ALA A 45 -8.88 -7.62 -0.49
N TRP A 46 -9.40 -7.76 -1.71
CA TRP A 46 -8.73 -8.54 -2.76
C TRP A 46 -7.33 -8.01 -3.07
N LEU A 47 -7.19 -6.69 -3.24
CA LEU A 47 -5.90 -6.06 -3.51
C LEU A 47 -4.96 -6.19 -2.31
N LEU A 48 -5.47 -6.03 -1.09
CA LEU A 48 -4.68 -6.19 0.14
C LEU A 48 -4.12 -7.61 0.26
N VAL A 49 -4.95 -8.64 0.02
CA VAL A 49 -4.54 -10.04 0.10
C VAL A 49 -3.58 -10.41 -1.02
N VAL A 50 -3.88 -10.05 -2.27
CA VAL A 50 -3.04 -10.42 -3.43
C VAL A 50 -1.69 -9.72 -3.37
N CYS A 51 -1.66 -8.40 -3.21
CA CYS A 51 -0.39 -7.67 -3.12
C CYS A 51 0.37 -8.06 -1.84
N GLY A 52 -0.33 -8.26 -0.72
CA GLY A 52 0.25 -8.74 0.52
C GLY A 52 0.90 -10.12 0.36
N ALA A 53 0.22 -11.08 -0.25
CA ALA A 53 0.73 -12.44 -0.47
C ALA A 53 1.95 -12.45 -1.40
N ILE A 54 1.91 -11.70 -2.50
CA ILE A 54 3.04 -11.59 -3.43
C ILE A 54 4.25 -10.93 -2.74
N GLY A 55 4.03 -9.83 -2.00
CA GLY A 55 5.09 -9.16 -1.25
C GLY A 55 5.68 -10.02 -0.13
N LEU A 56 4.84 -10.79 0.56
CA LEU A 56 5.26 -11.76 1.56
C LEU A 56 6.10 -12.88 0.94
N PHE A 57 5.66 -13.43 -0.19
CA PHE A 57 6.40 -14.44 -0.95
C PHE A 57 7.78 -13.92 -1.40
N ALA A 58 7.83 -12.70 -1.93
CA ALA A 58 9.09 -12.08 -2.33
C ALA A 58 10.01 -11.84 -1.12
N SER A 59 9.47 -11.40 0.01
CA SER A 59 10.23 -11.20 1.25
C SER A 59 10.76 -12.52 1.83
N ALA A 60 9.94 -13.58 1.79
CA ALA A 60 10.35 -14.92 2.22
C ALA A 60 11.46 -15.48 1.32
N SER A 61 11.32 -15.34 0.00
CA SER A 61 12.33 -15.78 -0.96
C SER A 61 13.64 -15.01 -0.76
N LEU A 62 13.57 -13.69 -0.57
CA LEU A 62 14.75 -12.87 -0.25
C LEU A 62 15.40 -13.27 1.08
N THR A 63 14.61 -13.71 2.07
CA THR A 63 15.12 -14.22 3.35
C THR A 63 15.89 -15.52 3.16
N VAL A 64 15.38 -16.45 2.35
CA VAL A 64 16.05 -17.72 2.03
C VAL A 64 17.39 -17.45 1.34
N GLU A 65 17.41 -16.56 0.35
CA GLU A 65 18.63 -16.14 -0.33
C GLU A 65 19.66 -15.51 0.62
N TYR A 66 19.20 -14.67 1.55
CA TYR A 66 20.06 -14.09 2.58
C TYR A 66 20.69 -15.16 3.46
N ILE A 67 19.90 -16.13 3.92
CA ILE A 67 20.38 -17.24 4.75
C ILE A 67 21.41 -18.09 3.99
N HIS A 68 21.16 -18.40 2.72
CA HIS A 68 22.14 -19.12 1.90
C HIS A 68 23.46 -18.36 1.79
N LYS A 69 23.42 -17.03 1.61
CA LYS A 69 24.65 -16.22 1.60
C LYS A 69 25.38 -16.17 2.93
N LEU A 70 24.65 -16.23 4.04
CA LEU A 70 25.24 -16.31 5.38
C LEU A 70 25.96 -17.64 5.61
N GLN A 71 25.42 -18.73 5.05
CA GLN A 71 25.99 -20.07 5.18
C GLN A 71 27.18 -20.29 4.23
N ASP A 72 27.06 -19.81 3.00
CA ASP A 72 28.11 -19.89 1.98
C ASP A 72 28.20 -18.57 1.20
N PRO A 73 29.23 -17.74 1.47
CA PRO A 73 29.48 -16.49 0.75
C PRO A 73 29.68 -16.66 -0.75
N THR A 74 29.93 -17.87 -1.25
CA THR A 74 30.12 -18.19 -2.68
C THR A 74 28.88 -18.79 -3.33
N ALA A 75 27.80 -19.04 -2.58
CA ALA A 75 26.56 -19.60 -3.12
C ALA A 75 26.00 -18.74 -4.25
N ALA A 76 25.57 -19.39 -5.34
CA ALA A 76 24.85 -18.72 -6.43
C ALA A 76 23.40 -18.43 -5.97
N LEU A 77 22.96 -17.18 -6.18
CA LEU A 77 21.62 -16.75 -5.78
C LEU A 77 20.68 -16.90 -6.98
N VAL A 78 19.43 -17.33 -6.74
CA VAL A 78 18.43 -17.47 -7.83
C VAL A 78 18.13 -16.10 -8.46
N CYS A 79 18.30 -15.04 -7.68
CA CYS A 79 18.09 -13.68 -8.14
C CYS A 79 19.32 -12.99 -8.77
N ASP A 80 20.46 -13.68 -8.89
CA ASP A 80 21.62 -13.20 -9.65
C ASP A 80 21.45 -13.57 -11.13
N VAL A 81 20.58 -12.83 -11.83
CA VAL A 81 20.21 -13.10 -13.23
C VAL A 81 21.25 -12.55 -14.20
N ASN A 82 21.83 -11.38 -13.89
CA ASN A 82 22.89 -10.75 -14.67
C ASN A 82 23.63 -9.69 -13.82
N LEU A 83 24.64 -9.02 -14.39
CA LEU A 83 25.42 -8.00 -13.66
C LEU A 83 24.58 -6.82 -13.13
N PHE A 84 23.44 -6.51 -13.75
CA PHE A 84 22.53 -5.47 -13.28
C PHE A 84 21.52 -5.97 -12.26
N VAL A 85 21.09 -7.22 -12.38
CA VAL A 85 20.08 -7.85 -11.54
C VAL A 85 20.77 -8.85 -10.61
N THR A 86 21.26 -8.33 -9.48
CA THR A 86 21.96 -9.12 -8.45
C THR A 86 21.55 -8.69 -7.04
N CYS A 87 21.38 -9.67 -6.16
CA CYS A 87 20.93 -9.48 -4.78
C CYS A 87 22.07 -9.22 -3.79
N GLY A 88 23.23 -9.84 -4.00
CA GLY A 88 24.33 -9.86 -3.02
C GLY A 88 24.79 -8.48 -2.55
N PRO A 89 25.03 -7.51 -3.46
CA PRO A 89 25.49 -6.17 -3.10
C PRO A 89 24.47 -5.40 -2.26
N ALA A 90 23.18 -5.59 -2.53
CA ALA A 90 22.12 -4.97 -1.75
C ALA A 90 22.07 -5.56 -0.34
N MET A 91 22.15 -6.89 -0.22
CA MET A 91 22.10 -7.60 1.08
C MET A 91 23.26 -7.26 2.01
N GLY A 92 24.47 -7.08 1.47
CA GLY A 92 25.66 -6.75 2.27
C GLY A 92 25.80 -5.27 2.60
N SER A 93 24.90 -4.42 2.12
CA SER A 93 25.00 -2.97 2.31
C SER A 93 24.53 -2.53 3.69
N TRP A 94 25.05 -1.39 4.18
CA TRP A 94 24.56 -0.78 5.41
C TRP A 94 23.09 -0.38 5.31
N ALA A 95 22.61 -0.03 4.11
CA ALA A 95 21.22 0.29 3.86
C ALA A 95 20.29 -0.94 4.00
N ALA A 96 20.81 -2.17 3.98
CA ALA A 96 20.03 -3.35 4.32
C ALA A 96 19.81 -3.52 5.85
N HIS A 97 20.48 -2.72 6.68
CA HIS A 97 20.49 -2.85 8.15
C HIS A 97 20.15 -1.53 8.87
N ILE A 98 19.25 -0.71 8.32
CA ILE A 98 18.98 0.67 8.80
C ILE A 98 18.54 0.69 10.27
N LEU A 99 17.75 -0.29 10.69
CA LEU A 99 17.25 -0.40 12.07
C LEU A 99 18.16 -1.27 12.97
N GLY A 100 19.38 -1.57 12.53
CA GLY A 100 20.32 -2.46 13.23
C GLY A 100 20.08 -3.95 12.99
N PHE A 101 19.09 -4.31 12.16
CA PHE A 101 18.80 -5.68 11.74
C PHE A 101 18.42 -5.72 10.25
N PRO A 102 18.49 -6.88 9.58
CA PRO A 102 18.17 -6.99 8.16
C PRO A 102 16.73 -6.53 7.87
N ASN A 103 16.58 -5.54 6.98
CA ASN A 103 15.29 -4.99 6.56
C ASN A 103 14.36 -6.06 5.95
N ILE A 104 14.90 -7.19 5.51
CA ILE A 104 14.15 -8.34 4.99
C ILE A 104 13.12 -8.84 6.02
N ILE A 105 13.46 -8.76 7.32
CA ILE A 105 12.56 -9.12 8.43
C ILE A 105 11.37 -8.16 8.51
N ILE A 106 11.59 -6.87 8.24
CA ILE A 106 10.51 -5.86 8.20
C ILE A 106 9.52 -6.23 7.11
N GLY A 107 10.00 -6.64 5.93
CA GLY A 107 9.16 -7.07 4.81
C GLY A 107 8.21 -8.21 5.21
N LEU A 108 8.74 -9.26 5.84
CA LEU A 108 7.94 -10.40 6.32
C LEU A 108 6.80 -9.97 7.24
N ALA A 109 7.11 -9.13 8.24
CA ALA A 109 6.10 -8.65 9.18
C ALA A 109 5.10 -7.68 8.52
N ALA A 110 5.60 -6.75 7.71
CA ALA A 110 4.79 -5.69 7.10
C ALA A 110 3.80 -6.23 6.07
N PHE A 111 4.18 -7.21 5.25
CA PHE A 111 3.28 -7.80 4.24
C PHE A 111 2.26 -8.78 4.83
N ALA A 112 2.49 -9.32 6.03
CA ALA A 112 1.46 -10.09 6.73
C ALA A 112 0.26 -9.23 7.15
N VAL A 113 0.48 -7.95 7.49
CA VAL A 113 -0.57 -7.02 7.93
C VAL A 113 -1.68 -6.83 6.89
N PRO A 114 -1.42 -6.43 5.62
CA PRO A 114 -2.48 -6.26 4.63
C PRO A 114 -3.23 -7.57 4.35
N ILE A 115 -2.56 -8.73 4.42
CA ILE A 115 -3.23 -10.03 4.30
C ILE A 115 -4.26 -10.19 5.43
N VAL A 116 -3.87 -9.95 6.68
CA VAL A 116 -4.78 -10.04 7.84
C VAL A 116 -5.92 -9.03 7.74
N VAL A 117 -5.65 -7.79 7.34
CA VAL A 117 -6.66 -6.74 7.14
C VAL A 117 -7.66 -7.13 6.04
N GLY A 118 -7.16 -7.66 4.93
CA GLY A 118 -7.98 -8.11 3.81
C GLY A 118 -8.83 -9.33 4.17
N MET A 119 -8.24 -10.35 4.79
CA MET A 119 -8.98 -11.53 5.27
C MET A 119 -10.02 -11.16 6.32
N GLY A 120 -9.70 -10.24 7.24
CA GLY A 120 -10.66 -9.69 8.19
C GLY A 120 -11.83 -8.99 7.49
N SER A 121 -11.54 -8.19 6.46
CA SER A 121 -12.57 -7.53 5.65
C SER A 121 -13.48 -8.53 4.92
N PHE A 122 -12.94 -9.65 4.40
CA PHE A 122 -13.75 -10.73 3.84
C PHE A 122 -14.65 -11.40 4.87
N ALA A 123 -14.13 -11.62 6.09
CA ALA A 123 -14.91 -12.14 7.21
C ALA A 123 -15.99 -11.15 7.72
N GLY A 124 -16.04 -9.92 7.18
CA GLY A 124 -16.99 -8.90 7.58
C GLY A 124 -16.56 -8.08 8.80
N ALA A 125 -15.27 -8.11 9.17
CA ALA A 125 -14.75 -7.30 10.25
C ALA A 125 -14.94 -5.80 9.93
N ARG A 126 -15.46 -5.06 10.91
CA ARG A 126 -15.57 -3.60 10.86
C ARG A 126 -14.48 -2.99 11.73
N PHE A 127 -13.43 -2.48 11.10
CA PHE A 127 -12.33 -1.84 11.80
C PHE A 127 -12.71 -0.42 12.22
N ARG A 128 -12.26 -0.01 13.41
CA ARG A 128 -12.47 1.35 13.92
C ARG A 128 -11.55 2.35 13.18
N PRO A 129 -11.90 3.65 13.11
CA PRO A 129 -11.09 4.64 12.38
C PRO A 129 -9.62 4.72 12.82
N TRP A 130 -9.32 4.53 14.11
CA TRP A 130 -7.94 4.55 14.61
C TRP A 130 -7.07 3.44 14.01
N PHE A 131 -7.67 2.29 13.72
CA PHE A 131 -6.97 1.16 13.09
C PHE A 131 -6.56 1.52 11.67
N TRP A 132 -7.47 2.15 10.92
CA TRP A 132 -7.20 2.63 9.57
C TRP A 132 -6.12 3.72 9.52
N ILE A 133 -6.07 4.60 10.53
CA ILE A 133 -4.99 5.56 10.70
C ILE A 133 -3.66 4.85 10.96
N GLY A 134 -3.63 3.86 11.87
CA GLY A 134 -2.43 3.06 12.13
C GLY A 134 -1.95 2.31 10.88
N PHE A 135 -2.87 1.73 10.13
CA PHE A 135 -2.59 1.08 8.85
C PHE A 135 -2.02 2.08 7.83
N GLN A 136 -2.59 3.28 7.76
CA GLN A 136 -2.06 4.35 6.90
C GLN A 136 -0.63 4.77 7.27
N VAL A 137 -0.33 4.89 8.57
CA VAL A 137 1.03 5.19 9.05
C VAL A 137 1.99 4.09 8.60
N GLY A 138 1.58 2.82 8.70
CA GLY A 138 2.34 1.69 8.18
C GLY A 138 2.60 1.78 6.67
N LEU A 139 1.56 2.09 5.88
CA LEU A 139 1.69 2.27 4.42
C LEU A 139 2.65 3.41 4.05
N VAL A 140 2.55 4.56 4.73
CA VAL A 140 3.46 5.70 4.52
C VAL A 140 4.90 5.34 4.90
N GLY A 141 5.08 4.64 6.02
CA GLY A 141 6.39 4.13 6.43
C GLY A 141 6.98 3.17 5.39
N ALA A 142 6.16 2.26 4.84
CA ALA A 142 6.56 1.37 3.78
C ALA A 142 6.95 2.14 2.50
N ALA A 143 6.14 3.13 2.08
CA ALA A 143 6.44 3.98 0.93
C ALA A 143 7.77 4.73 1.09
N ALA A 144 8.02 5.29 2.28
CA ALA A 144 9.27 5.98 2.58
C ALA A 144 10.48 5.03 2.52
N LEU A 145 10.37 3.86 3.16
CA LEU A 145 11.44 2.87 3.20
C LEU A 145 11.75 2.32 1.80
N ILE A 146 10.75 1.94 1.00
CA ILE A 146 11.00 1.44 -0.36
C ILE A 146 11.62 2.52 -1.24
N THR A 147 11.19 3.78 -1.11
CA THR A 147 11.70 4.89 -1.94
C THR A 147 13.15 5.18 -1.59
N PHE A 148 13.51 5.14 -0.30
CA PHE A 148 14.90 5.22 0.14
C PHE A 148 15.76 4.07 -0.42
N LEU A 149 15.29 2.83 -0.33
CA LEU A 149 16.02 1.66 -0.83
C LEU A 149 16.14 1.65 -2.36
N GLN A 150 15.13 2.16 -3.08
CA GLN A 150 15.20 2.37 -4.52
C GLN A 150 16.29 3.39 -4.87
N TRP A 151 16.29 4.54 -4.20
CA TRP A 151 17.33 5.55 -4.40
C TRP A 151 18.73 4.98 -4.13
N PHE A 152 18.92 4.28 -3.01
CA PHE A 152 20.21 3.67 -2.67
C PHE A 152 20.64 2.61 -3.71
N SER A 153 19.70 1.78 -4.18
CA SER A 153 19.99 0.77 -5.21
C SER A 153 20.44 1.39 -6.54
N VAL A 154 19.78 2.49 -6.95
CA VAL A 154 20.04 3.17 -8.23
C VAL A 154 21.32 3.99 -8.19
N PHE A 155 21.48 4.85 -7.16
CA PHE A 155 22.52 5.87 -7.14
C PHE A 155 23.80 5.43 -6.42
N GLU A 156 23.72 4.52 -5.45
CA GLU A 156 24.89 4.08 -4.68
C GLU A 156 25.40 2.72 -5.17
N LEU A 157 24.50 1.80 -5.52
CA LEU A 157 24.87 0.45 -5.95
C LEU A 157 24.93 0.27 -7.46
N ALA A 158 24.14 1.05 -8.20
CA ALA A 158 23.87 0.86 -9.64
C ALA A 158 23.48 -0.59 -9.99
N ARG A 159 22.72 -1.25 -9.11
CA ARG A 159 22.29 -2.65 -9.24
C ARG A 159 20.88 -2.81 -8.68
N LEU A 160 20.11 -3.70 -9.26
CA LEU A 160 18.72 -3.96 -8.89
C LEU A 160 18.55 -5.42 -8.46
N CYS A 161 17.57 -5.68 -7.61
CA CYS A 161 17.24 -7.02 -7.13
C CYS A 161 15.81 -7.37 -7.56
N ILE A 162 15.60 -8.54 -8.17
CA ILE A 162 14.27 -8.96 -8.67
C ILE A 162 13.23 -9.05 -7.54
N TRP A 163 13.64 -9.55 -6.37
CA TRP A 163 12.76 -9.62 -5.20
C TRP A 163 12.41 -8.24 -4.67
N CYS A 164 13.39 -7.32 -4.62
CA CYS A 164 13.13 -5.93 -4.28
C CYS A 164 12.15 -5.28 -5.27
N MET A 165 12.29 -5.58 -6.57
CA MET A 165 11.34 -5.13 -7.60
C MET A 165 9.91 -5.58 -7.32
N ILE A 166 9.73 -6.87 -6.99
CA ILE A 166 8.41 -7.41 -6.63
C ILE A 166 7.87 -6.76 -5.35
N ILE A 167 8.73 -6.54 -4.36
CA ILE A 167 8.35 -5.87 -3.10
C ILE A 167 7.83 -4.46 -3.37
N TRP A 168 8.60 -3.59 -4.02
CA TRP A 168 8.12 -2.24 -4.27
C TRP A 168 6.98 -2.21 -5.29
N SER A 169 6.93 -3.15 -6.24
CA SER A 169 5.82 -3.23 -7.19
C SER A 169 4.51 -3.53 -6.49
N THR A 170 4.50 -4.35 -5.43
CA THR A 170 3.28 -4.66 -4.68
C THR A 170 2.96 -3.64 -3.59
N THR A 171 3.97 -3.00 -3.00
CA THR A 171 3.75 -1.92 -2.02
C THR A 171 3.07 -0.69 -2.63
N ILE A 172 3.40 -0.32 -3.87
CA ILE A 172 2.84 0.89 -4.50
C ILE A 172 1.30 0.84 -4.62
N PRO A 173 0.68 -0.23 -5.18
CA PRO A 173 -0.77 -0.39 -5.17
C PRO A 173 -1.35 -0.41 -3.77
N LEU A 174 -0.73 -1.10 -2.81
CA LEU A 174 -1.18 -1.11 -1.41
C LEU A 174 -1.25 0.30 -0.83
N VAL A 175 -0.22 1.11 -1.07
CA VAL A 175 -0.15 2.50 -0.61
C VAL A 175 -1.21 3.35 -1.30
N VAL A 176 -1.29 3.31 -2.63
CA VAL A 176 -2.24 4.16 -3.38
C VAL A 176 -3.68 3.82 -3.04
N PHE A 177 -4.06 2.55 -3.14
CA PHE A 177 -5.44 2.12 -2.87
C PHE A 177 -5.80 2.24 -1.39
N GLY A 178 -4.90 1.87 -0.48
CA GLY A 178 -5.13 2.04 0.96
C GLY A 178 -5.30 3.51 1.36
N THR A 179 -4.48 4.40 0.78
CA THR A 179 -4.58 5.85 1.02
C THR A 179 -5.88 6.42 0.47
N LEU A 180 -6.24 6.09 -0.77
CA LEU A 180 -7.48 6.57 -1.38
C LEU A 180 -8.72 6.03 -0.66
N PHE A 181 -8.68 4.78 -0.18
CA PHE A 181 -9.73 4.23 0.67
C PHE A 181 -9.86 5.02 1.98
N ASN A 182 -8.75 5.29 2.67
CA ASN A 182 -8.75 6.07 3.91
C ASN A 182 -9.23 7.52 3.70
N LEU A 183 -8.88 8.13 2.57
CA LEU A 183 -9.34 9.47 2.20
C LEU A 183 -10.85 9.46 1.92
N THR A 184 -11.34 8.55 1.06
CA THR A 184 -12.76 8.49 0.66
C THR A 184 -13.70 8.19 1.81
N HIS A 185 -13.27 7.39 2.79
CA HIS A 185 -14.04 7.06 4.00
C HIS A 185 -13.85 8.06 5.15
N GLY A 186 -13.09 9.14 4.94
CA GLY A 186 -12.95 10.22 5.91
C GLY A 186 -12.09 9.89 7.13
N HIS A 187 -11.33 8.81 7.12
CA HIS A 187 -10.40 8.45 8.20
C HIS A 187 -9.30 9.50 8.40
N LEU A 188 -9.02 10.31 7.37
CA LEU A 188 -8.03 11.40 7.37
C LEU A 188 -8.66 12.80 7.43
N GLY A 189 -9.93 12.89 7.85
CA GLY A 189 -10.67 14.15 8.02
C GLY A 189 -11.41 14.64 6.77
N ALA A 190 -12.28 15.64 6.97
CA ALA A 190 -13.24 16.11 5.94
C ALA A 190 -12.60 16.66 4.66
N ARG A 191 -11.45 17.34 4.77
CA ARG A 191 -10.68 17.80 3.59
C ARG A 191 -10.13 16.62 2.78
N GLY A 192 -9.75 15.54 3.46
CA GLY A 192 -9.26 14.32 2.83
C GLY A 192 -10.32 13.65 1.95
N VAL A 193 -11.59 13.69 2.36
CA VAL A 193 -12.71 13.12 1.59
C VAL A 193 -12.83 13.74 0.20
N ARG A 194 -12.76 15.07 0.11
CA ARG A 194 -12.87 15.77 -1.18
C ARG A 194 -11.74 15.39 -2.13
N ILE A 195 -10.51 15.32 -1.62
CA ILE A 195 -9.33 14.92 -2.39
C ILE A 195 -9.45 13.45 -2.81
N GLY A 196 -9.80 12.57 -1.87
CA GLY A 196 -9.98 11.14 -2.10
C GLY A 196 -11.01 10.85 -3.18
N ARG A 197 -12.18 11.51 -3.14
CA ARG A 197 -13.23 11.36 -4.16
C ARG A 197 -12.77 11.82 -5.55
N GLY A 198 -12.03 12.93 -5.63
CA GLY A 198 -11.48 13.41 -6.90
C GLY A 198 -10.41 12.49 -7.50
N LEU A 199 -9.62 11.83 -6.65
CA LEU A 199 -8.51 10.97 -7.08
C LEU A 199 -8.87 9.49 -7.22
N ALA A 200 -9.94 9.01 -6.57
CA ALA A 200 -10.35 7.61 -6.59
C ALA A 200 -10.53 7.04 -8.01
N PRO A 201 -11.16 7.74 -8.98
CA PRO A 201 -11.26 7.25 -10.36
C PRO A 201 -9.90 7.05 -11.06
N TYR A 202 -8.88 7.77 -10.60
CA TYR A 202 -7.53 7.76 -11.17
C TYR A 202 -6.54 6.89 -10.39
N ALA A 203 -7.02 6.02 -9.47
CA ALA A 203 -6.15 5.21 -8.62
C ALA A 203 -5.11 4.41 -9.42
N TRP A 204 -5.52 3.71 -10.48
CA TRP A 204 -4.61 2.99 -11.36
C TRP A 204 -3.69 3.92 -12.15
N THR A 205 -4.18 5.08 -12.58
CA THR A 205 -3.36 6.10 -13.24
C THR A 205 -2.24 6.57 -12.33
N ILE A 206 -2.52 6.79 -11.04
CA ILE A 206 -1.52 7.17 -10.03
C ILE A 206 -0.48 6.05 -9.85
N VAL A 207 -0.92 4.79 -9.77
CA VAL A 207 -0.02 3.62 -9.70
C VAL A 207 0.90 3.55 -10.91
N VAL A 208 0.34 3.64 -12.12
CA VAL A 208 1.11 3.59 -13.38
C VAL A 208 2.08 4.77 -13.45
N LEU A 209 1.64 5.98 -13.12
CA LEU A 209 2.49 7.16 -13.10
C LEU A 209 3.66 6.99 -12.12
N TRP A 210 3.42 6.42 -10.94
CA TRP A 210 4.48 6.13 -9.97
C TRP A 210 5.49 5.13 -10.54
N TYR A 211 5.03 4.05 -11.20
CA TYR A 211 5.94 3.14 -11.88
C TYR A 211 6.75 3.81 -12.99
N LEU A 212 6.13 4.67 -13.80
CA LEU A 212 6.83 5.42 -14.84
C LEU A 212 7.91 6.33 -14.26
N VAL A 213 7.63 7.00 -13.13
CA VAL A 213 8.63 7.80 -12.42
C VAL A 213 9.78 6.92 -11.94
N ILE A 214 9.50 5.78 -11.33
CA ILE A 214 10.54 4.84 -10.85
C ILE A 214 11.39 4.34 -12.00
N VAL A 215 10.77 3.89 -13.10
CA VAL A 215 11.48 3.41 -14.29
C VAL A 215 12.33 4.54 -14.88
N GLY A 216 11.80 5.76 -14.98
CA GLY A 216 12.55 6.92 -15.42
C GLY A 216 13.76 7.23 -14.55
N VAL A 217 13.60 7.17 -13.22
CA VAL A 217 14.71 7.34 -12.25
C VAL A 217 15.76 6.25 -12.39
N ILE A 218 15.35 4.98 -12.55
CA ILE A 218 16.26 3.86 -12.75
C ILE A 218 17.07 4.06 -14.05
N VAL A 219 16.41 4.37 -15.16
CA VAL A 219 17.07 4.58 -16.46
C VAL A 219 18.02 5.77 -16.41
N ALA A 220 17.62 6.88 -15.79
CA ALA A 220 18.46 8.07 -15.66
C ALA A 220 19.65 7.84 -14.72
N GLY A 221 19.43 7.21 -13.56
CA GLY A 221 20.47 7.00 -12.55
C GLY A 221 21.48 5.92 -12.93
N MET A 222 21.05 4.89 -13.66
CA MET A 222 21.93 3.79 -14.13
C MET A 222 22.41 3.98 -15.57
N TRP A 223 22.25 5.16 -16.16
CA TRP A 223 22.55 5.43 -17.57
C TRP A 223 23.97 5.02 -17.97
N SER A 224 24.97 5.34 -17.14
CA SER A 224 26.38 4.98 -17.37
C SER A 224 26.58 3.46 -17.42
N THR A 225 25.97 2.73 -16.49
CA THR A 225 26.05 1.27 -16.43
C THR A 225 25.31 0.63 -17.61
N ILE A 226 24.17 1.18 -18.02
CA ILE A 226 23.39 0.70 -19.18
C ILE A 226 24.19 0.84 -20.47
N GLN A 227 24.87 1.98 -20.66
CA GLN A 227 25.72 2.22 -21.83
C GLN A 227 26.86 1.21 -21.96
N LEU A 228 27.45 0.77 -20.83
CA LEU A 228 28.55 -0.20 -20.82
C LEU A 228 28.15 -1.61 -21.29
N VAL A 229 26.86 -1.94 -21.30
CA VAL A 229 26.37 -3.25 -21.75
C VAL A 229 25.77 -3.20 -23.16
N LEU A 230 25.39 -2.01 -23.63
CA LEU A 230 24.93 -1.81 -25.00
C LEU A 230 26.09 -1.54 -25.99
N ALA A 231 27.27 -1.20 -25.48
CA ALA A 231 28.53 -1.06 -26.23
C ALA A 231 29.27 -2.39 -26.35
#